data_AF-A0A1M3FYT0-F1
#
_entry.id   AF-A0A1M3FYT0-F1
#
_cell.length_a   1.000
_cell.length_b   1.000
_cell.length_c   1.000
_cell.angle_alpha   90.00
_cell.angle_beta   90.00
_cell.angle_gamma   90.00
#
_symmetry.space_group_name_H-M   'P 1'
#
loop_
_entity.id
_entity.type
_entity.pdbx_description
1 polymer ?
#
loop_
_entity_poly.entity_id
_entity_poly.type
_entity_poly.pdbx_seq_one_letter_code
_entity_poly.pdbx_strand_id
1 'polypeptide(L)' 'MQMEQGWDPEVKQFFLKILNTISWGLIWILMAATFGLYLGWAYNSGRPVYTQIIYYVVMPLSLFFVVRHIYRLWK' A
#
# COMPACT_ATOMS: atom_id res chain seq x y z
N MET A 1 23.46 -38.13 -0.28
CA MET A 1 22.79 -37.30 0.74
C MET A 1 22.28 -36.05 0.06
N GLN A 2 21.03 -36.06 -0.42
CA GLN A 2 20.40 -34.86 -0.96
C GLN A 2 19.66 -34.17 0.19
N MET A 3 20.24 -33.09 0.73
CA MET A 3 19.48 -32.16 1.54
C MET A 3 18.74 -31.22 0.60
N GLU A 4 17.53 -31.59 0.19
CA GLU A 4 16.55 -30.60 -0.31
C GLU A 4 15.98 -29.86 0.91
N GLN A 5 16.78 -28.98 1.50
CA GLN A 5 16.37 -28.13 2.62
C GLN A 5 16.07 -26.71 2.12
N GLY A 6 15.24 -26.62 1.09
CA GLY A 6 14.77 -25.38 0.51
C GLY A 6 13.29 -25.50 0.17
N TRP A 7 12.55 -24.40 0.29
CA TRP A 7 11.17 -24.36 -0.21
C TRP A 7 11.19 -24.60 -1.71
N ASP A 8 10.16 -25.28 -2.22
CA ASP A 8 9.91 -25.36 -3.66
C ASP A 8 9.97 -23.93 -4.25
N PRO A 9 10.80 -23.69 -5.29
CA PRO A 9 10.96 -22.37 -5.88
C PRO A 9 9.65 -21.71 -6.29
N GLU A 10 8.65 -22.49 -6.71
CA GLU A 10 7.32 -22.01 -7.08
C GLU A 10 6.55 -21.51 -5.86
N VAL A 11 6.55 -22.29 -4.78
CA VAL A 11 5.91 -21.94 -3.50
C VAL A 11 6.54 -20.67 -2.93
N LYS A 12 7.88 -20.55 -2.98
CA LYS A 12 8.59 -19.34 -2.56
C LYS A 12 8.17 -18.12 -3.37
N GLN A 13 8.08 -18.22 -4.69
CA GLN A 13 7.66 -17.11 -5.55
C GLN A 13 6.23 -16.67 -5.27
N PHE A 14 5.33 -17.62 -5.08
CA PHE A 14 3.94 -17.34 -4.72
C PHE A 14 3.84 -16.61 -3.37
N PHE A 15 4.57 -17.09 -2.36
CA PHE A 15 4.60 -16.45 -1.05
C PHE A 15 5.14 -15.02 -1.10
N LEU A 16 6.19 -14.79 -1.90
CA LEU A 16 6.73 -13.44 -2.13
C LEU A 16 5.71 -12.52 -2.82
N LYS A 17 4.88 -13.04 -3.74
CA LYS A 17 3.80 -12.24 -4.36
C LYS A 17 2.75 -11.81 -3.34
N ILE A 18 2.34 -12.71 -2.45
CA ILE A 18 1.42 -12.41 -1.35
C ILE A 18 2.02 -11.37 -0.42
N LEU A 19 3.25 -11.60 0.04
CA LEU A 19 3.94 -10.70 0.96
C LEU A 19 4.04 -9.29 0.37
N ASN A 20 4.45 -9.18 -0.90
CA ASN A 20 4.57 -7.90 -1.57
C ASN A 20 3.21 -7.19 -1.69
N THR A 21 2.14 -7.94 -1.98
CA THR A 21 0.77 -7.40 -2.02
C THR A 21 0.35 -6.81 -0.67
N ILE A 22 0.58 -7.56 0.41
CA ILE A 22 0.25 -7.12 1.77
C ILE A 22 1.11 -5.91 2.15
N SER A 23 2.43 -5.95 1.89
CA SER A 23 3.35 -4.85 2.18
C SER A 23 2.92 -3.55 1.51
N TRP A 24 2.58 -3.57 0.22
CA TRP A 24 2.09 -2.38 -0.48
C TRP A 24 0.79 -1.85 0.09
N GLY A 25 -0.16 -2.73 0.44
CA GLY A 25 -1.39 -2.34 1.11
C GLY A 25 -1.14 -1.68 2.47
N LEU A 26 -0.26 -2.27 3.29
CA LEU A 26 0.11 -1.73 4.60
C LEU A 26 0.80 -0.37 4.50
N ILE A 27 1.75 -0.22 3.58
CA ILE A 27 2.42 1.07 3.32
C ILE A 27 1.38 2.13 2.95
N TRP A 28 0.41 1.79 2.09
CA TRP A 28 -0.63 2.75 1.70
C TRP A 28 -1.53 3.14 2.88
N ILE A 29 -1.96 2.18 3.70
CA ILE A 29 -2.77 2.46 4.90
C ILE A 29 -1.99 3.32 5.90
N LEU A 30 -0.70 3.04 6.12
CA LEU A 30 0.15 3.84 7.01
C LEU A 30 0.25 5.27 6.50
N MET A 31 0.49 5.48 5.20
CA MET A 31 0.49 6.81 4.59
C MET A 31 -0.88 7.51 4.78
N ALA A 32 -1.99 6.81 4.56
CA ALA A 32 -3.34 7.34 4.78
C ALA A 32 -3.57 7.79 6.22
N ALA A 33 -3.18 6.96 7.19
CA ALA A 33 -3.28 7.29 8.60
C ALA A 33 -2.36 8.45 8.99
N THR A 34 -1.11 8.47 8.51
CA THR A 34 -0.15 9.54 8.82
C THR A 34 -0.62 10.88 8.27
N PHE A 35 -0.96 10.98 6.98
CA PHE A 35 -1.38 12.24 6.38
C PHE A 35 -2.78 12.66 6.84
N GLY A 36 -3.71 11.70 6.94
CA GLY A 36 -5.11 11.98 7.29
C GLY A 36 -5.30 12.28 8.76
N LEU A 37 -4.79 11.39 9.62
CA LEU A 37 -5.04 11.42 11.06
C LEU A 37 -3.94 12.18 11.80
N TYR A 38 -2.69 11.74 11.68
CA TYR A 38 -1.57 12.32 12.44
C TYR A 38 -1.28 13.78 12.05
N LEU A 39 -1.18 14.05 10.74
CA LEU A 39 -1.07 15.41 10.23
C LEU A 39 -2.43 16.11 10.14
N GLY A 40 -3.54 15.40 10.35
CA GLY A 40 -4.88 16.00 10.41
C GLY A 40 -5.39 16.57 9.08
N TRP A 41 -4.85 16.16 7.93
CA TRP A 41 -5.31 16.70 6.63
C TRP A 41 -6.71 16.21 6.25
N ALA A 42 -7.22 15.18 6.93
CA ALA A 42 -8.60 14.72 6.78
C ALA A 42 -9.62 15.53 7.60
N TYR A 43 -9.17 16.42 8.50
CA TYR A 43 -10.06 17.18 9.39
C TYR A 43 -10.13 18.66 9.04
N ASN A 44 -11.27 19.28 9.34
CA ASN A 44 -11.51 20.72 9.18
C ASN A 44 -11.27 21.52 10.46
N SER A 45 -10.16 21.23 11.14
CA SER A 45 -9.74 21.85 12.40
C SER A 45 -8.93 23.13 12.17
N GLY A 46 -9.51 24.10 11.45
CA GLY A 46 -8.90 25.42 11.21
C GLY A 46 -7.73 25.43 10.22
N ARG A 47 -7.50 24.32 9.51
CA ARG A 47 -6.51 24.24 8.43
C ARG A 47 -7.06 24.83 7.12
N PRO A 48 -6.18 25.31 6.22
CA PRO A 48 -6.60 25.79 4.92
C PRO A 48 -7.31 24.70 4.10
N VAL A 49 -8.44 25.05 3.49
CA VAL A 49 -9.29 24.10 2.73
C VAL A 49 -8.52 23.36 1.62
N TYR A 50 -7.51 23.99 1.03
CA TYR A 50 -6.69 23.37 -0.02
C TYR A 50 -5.98 22.10 0.46
N THR A 51 -5.60 21.97 1.75
CA THR A 51 -4.91 20.76 2.23
C THR A 51 -5.83 19.55 2.21
N GLN A 52 -7.11 19.75 2.52
CA GLN A 52 -8.13 18.70 2.47
C GLN A 52 -8.39 18.30 1.01
N ILE A 53 -8.57 19.28 0.12
CA ILE A 53 -8.79 18.99 -1.31
C ILE A 53 -7.63 18.16 -1.87
N ILE A 54 -6.39 18.57 -1.60
CA ILE A 54 -5.21 17.81 -2.02
C ILE A 54 -5.24 16.40 -1.42
N TYR A 55 -5.50 16.24 -0.13
CA TYR A 55 -5.57 14.93 0.51
C TYR A 55 -6.65 14.03 -0.12
N TYR A 56 -7.86 14.53 -0.28
CA TYR A 56 -8.99 13.77 -0.83
C TYR A 56 -8.87 13.48 -2.34
N VAL A 57 -7.99 14.16 -3.07
CA VAL A 57 -7.68 13.84 -4.47
C VAL A 57 -6.48 12.89 -4.57
N VAL A 58 -5.40 13.18 -3.86
CA VAL A 58 -4.14 12.42 -3.95
C VAL A 58 -4.27 11.03 -3.34
N MET A 59 -5.02 10.87 -2.23
CA MET A 59 -5.13 9.57 -1.58
C MET A 59 -5.91 8.54 -2.43
N PRO A 60 -7.08 8.85 -3.02
CA PRO A 60 -7.73 7.94 -3.94
C PRO A 60 -6.94 7.67 -5.21
N LEU A 61 -6.28 8.69 -5.79
CA LEU A 61 -5.41 8.49 -6.95
C LEU A 61 -4.25 7.54 -6.63
N SER A 62 -3.57 7.74 -5.51
CA SER A 62 -2.49 6.83 -5.10
C SER A 62 -2.99 5.41 -4.80
N LEU A 63 -4.20 5.26 -4.23
CA LEU A 63 -4.82 3.95 -4.05
C LEU A 63 -5.02 3.24 -5.38
N PHE A 64 -5.53 3.94 -6.39
CA PHE A 64 -5.68 3.41 -7.73
C PHE A 64 -4.34 2.91 -8.30
N PHE A 65 -3.25 3.67 -8.11
CA PHE A 65 -1.92 3.24 -8.54
C PHE A 65 -1.42 2.00 -7.77
N VAL A 66 -1.66 1.91 -6.46
CA VAL A 66 -1.30 0.73 -5.65
C VAL A 66 -2.07 -0.50 -6.10
N VAL A 67 -3.38 -0.39 -6.29
CA VAL A 67 -4.22 -1.49 -6.80
C VAL A 67 -3.76 -1.91 -8.20
N ARG A 68 -3.47 -0.94 -9.09
CA ARG A 68 -2.91 -1.23 -10.41
C ARG A 68 -1.55 -1.93 -10.33
N HIS A 69 -0.68 -1.51 -9.41
CA HIS A 69 0.62 -2.14 -9.20
C HIS A 69 0.48 -3.58 -8.75
N ILE A 70 -0.39 -3.82 -7.76
CA ILE A 70 -0.72 -5.17 -7.27
C ILE A 70 -1.30 -6.01 -8.42
N TYR A 71 -2.29 -5.51 -9.17
CA TYR A 71 -2.87 -6.24 -10.29
C TYR A 71 -1.81 -6.68 -11.33
N ARG A 72 -0.84 -5.81 -11.63
CA ARG A 72 0.28 -6.13 -12.53
C ARG A 72 1.25 -7.16 -11.97
N LEU A 73 1.33 -7.32 -10.65
CA LEU A 73 2.18 -8.31 -9.98
C LEU A 73 1.59 -9.73 -10.07
N TRP A 74 0.26 -9.82 -10.19
CA TRP A 74 -0.48 -11.07 -10.28
C TRP A 74 -0.74 -11.52 -11.72
N LYS A 75 -0.64 -10.62 -12.69
CA LYS A 75 -0.67 -10.92 -14.12
C LYS A 75 0.66 -11.49 -14.59
#